data_AF-A0A4Q7KGK7-F1
#
_entry.id   AF-A0A4Q7KGK7-F1
#
_cell.length_a   1.000
_cell.length_b   1.000
_cell.length_c   1.000
_cell.angle_alpha   90.00
_cell.angle_beta   90.00
_cell.angle_gamma   90.00
#
_symmetry.space_group_name_H-M   'P 1'
#
loop_
_entity.id
_entity.type
_entity.pdbx_description
1 polymer ?
#
loop_
_entity_poly.entity_id
_entity_poly.type
_entity_poly.pdbx_seq_one_letter_code
_entity_poly.pdbx_strand_id
1 'polypeptide(L)'
;MTIPVTAEESVPLTLGGQVLTRVSVGLARLLVLLPPRRLRQTLRLISTGARPATEEQARFARQAAVTVSHRCAGLGCLQRSVAAAIQCRLRGTWPDWCTGFRERPFGAHAWVEVNGSPVGEPSDMSRFHTVMAVRGCRP
;
A
#
# COMPACT_ATOMS: atom_id res chain seq x y z
N MET A 1 0.99 -20.92 11.67
CA MET A 1 -0.05 -21.06 10.63
C MET A 1 0.09 -19.90 9.68
N THR A 2 0.63 -20.17 8.49
CA THR A 2 0.88 -19.18 7.44
C THR A 2 -0.45 -18.81 6.80
N ILE A 3 -0.75 -17.51 6.70
CA ILE A 3 -1.90 -17.04 5.91
C ILE A 3 -1.69 -17.56 4.48
N PRO A 4 -2.66 -18.24 3.85
CA PRO A 4 -2.53 -18.62 2.45
C PRO A 4 -2.33 -17.34 1.65
N VAL A 5 -1.15 -17.19 1.04
CA VAL A 5 -0.88 -16.16 0.06
C VAL A 5 -1.72 -16.54 -1.16
N THR A 6 -2.95 -16.04 -1.25
CA THR A 6 -3.64 -15.93 -2.52
C THR A 6 -2.73 -15.11 -3.42
N ALA A 7 -2.16 -15.74 -4.44
CA ALA A 7 -1.28 -15.08 -5.39
C ALA A 7 -2.02 -13.87 -5.95
N GLU A 8 -1.56 -12.69 -5.57
CA GLU A 8 -2.16 -11.44 -6.00
C GLU A 8 -1.97 -11.32 -7.52
N GLU A 9 -3.07 -11.09 -8.24
CA GLU A 9 -3.10 -11.14 -9.70
C GLU A 9 -2.17 -10.07 -10.31
N SER A 10 -1.17 -10.49 -11.06
CA SER A 10 -0.23 -9.60 -11.74
C SER A 10 -0.89 -8.92 -12.94
N VAL A 11 -0.72 -7.62 -13.08
CA VAL A 11 -1.24 -6.86 -14.23
C VAL A 11 -0.18 -6.65 -15.31
N PRO A 12 -0.54 -6.70 -16.60
CA PRO A 12 0.36 -6.30 -17.68
C PRO A 12 0.66 -4.79 -17.58
N LEU A 13 1.94 -4.42 -17.74
CA LEU A 13 2.41 -3.05 -17.62
C LEU A 13 3.08 -2.60 -18.91
N THR A 14 2.73 -1.40 -19.38
CA THR A 14 3.49 -0.68 -20.43
C THR A 14 4.91 -0.38 -19.93
N LEU A 15 5.86 -0.12 -20.83
CA LEU A 15 7.25 0.21 -20.45
C LEU A 15 7.32 1.39 -19.46
N GLY A 16 6.59 2.47 -19.73
CA GLY A 16 6.48 3.61 -18.81
C GLY A 16 5.85 3.22 -17.47
N GLY A 17 4.83 2.36 -17.49
CA GLY A 17 4.22 1.80 -16.28
C GLY A 17 5.20 0.97 -15.45
N GLN A 18 6.04 0.16 -16.08
CA GLN A 18 7.07 -0.62 -15.39
C GLN A 18 8.10 0.27 -14.71
N VAL A 19 8.60 1.30 -15.41
CA VAL A 19 9.57 2.25 -14.83
C VAL A 19 8.96 2.97 -13.63
N LEU A 20 7.75 3.51 -13.77
CA LEU A 20 7.03 4.18 -12.68
C LEU A 20 6.86 3.27 -11.46
N THR A 21 6.47 2.03 -11.69
CA THR A 21 6.24 1.04 -10.63
C THR A 21 7.56 0.66 -9.95
N ARG A 22 8.65 0.44 -10.71
CA ARG A 22 9.98 0.16 -10.14
C ARG A 22 10.49 1.33 -9.31
N VAL A 23 10.31 2.57 -9.75
CA VAL A 23 10.63 3.77 -8.95
C VAL A 23 9.82 3.79 -7.66
N SER A 24 8.51 3.53 -7.74
CA SER A 24 7.62 3.50 -6.56
C SER A 24 8.04 2.43 -5.55
N VAL A 25 8.38 1.22 -6.02
CA VAL A 25 8.89 0.13 -5.18
C VAL A 25 10.27 0.46 -4.59
N GLY A 26 11.15 1.10 -5.36
CA GLY A 26 12.47 1.55 -4.90
C GLY A 26 12.36 2.59 -3.79
N LEU A 27 11.52 3.61 -3.98
CA LEU A 27 11.21 4.61 -2.96
C LEU A 27 10.59 3.96 -1.72
N ALA A 28 9.62 3.07 -1.91
CA ALA A 28 9.03 2.33 -0.80
C ALA A 28 10.07 1.54 -0.01
N ARG A 29 10.99 0.85 -0.68
CA ARG A 29 12.09 0.11 -0.02
C ARG A 29 12.94 1.02 0.86
N LEU A 30 13.24 2.24 0.44
CA LEU A 30 13.99 3.20 1.25
C LEU A 30 13.15 3.74 2.42
N LEU A 31 11.88 4.06 2.17
CA LEU A 31 10.97 4.61 3.18
C LEU A 31 10.69 3.62 4.31
N VAL A 32 10.53 2.32 4.01
CA VAL A 32 10.25 1.30 5.04
C VAL A 32 11.42 1.03 5.98
N LEU A 33 12.64 1.51 5.66
CA LEU A 33 13.79 1.46 6.56
C LEU A 33 13.76 2.59 7.61
N LEU A 34 12.89 3.59 7.43
CA LEU A 34 12.77 4.68 8.39
C LEU A 34 12.05 4.21 9.66
N PRO A 35 12.37 4.80 10.82
CA PRO A 35 11.58 4.60 12.03
C PRO A 35 10.10 4.94 11.80
N PRO A 36 9.14 4.23 12.43
CA PRO A 36 7.70 4.39 12.15
C PRO A 36 7.20 5.84 12.21
N ARG A 37 7.72 6.62 13.16
CA ARG A 37 7.39 8.06 13.29
C ARG A 37 7.80 8.85 12.06
N ARG A 38 9.02 8.63 11.55
CA ARG A 38 9.55 9.32 10.37
C ARG A 38 8.83 8.85 9.11
N LEU A 39 8.61 7.53 8.97
CA LEU A 39 7.81 6.99 7.86
C LEU A 39 6.44 7.68 7.77
N ARG A 40 5.71 7.77 8.89
CA ARG A 40 4.40 8.44 8.93
C ARG A 40 4.49 9.92 8.56
N GLN A 41 5.47 10.64 9.07
CA GLN A 41 5.66 12.06 8.75
C GLN A 41 5.95 12.24 7.26
N THR A 42 6.87 11.45 6.70
CA THR A 42 7.20 11.50 5.28
C THR A 42 5.98 11.16 4.40
N LEU A 43 5.22 10.10 4.73
CA LEU A 43 4.02 9.75 3.98
C LEU A 43 2.95 10.86 4.06
N ARG A 44 2.80 11.56 5.19
CA ARG A 44 1.89 12.72 5.32
C ARG A 44 2.29 13.90 4.43
N LEU A 45 3.59 14.18 4.37
CA LEU A 45 4.09 15.23 3.49
C LEU A 45 3.84 14.85 2.04
N ILE A 46 4.12 13.60 1.66
CA ILE A 46 3.89 13.08 0.32
C ILE A 46 2.39 13.11 -0.04
N SER A 47 1.49 12.80 0.89
CA SER A 47 0.05 12.75 0.64
C SER A 47 -0.58 14.13 0.40
N THR A 48 0.11 15.21 0.77
CA THR A 48 -0.45 16.57 0.72
C THR A 48 -0.72 17.00 -0.72
N GLY A 49 -1.90 17.57 -0.95
CA GLY A 49 -2.34 18.09 -2.26
C GLY A 49 -2.80 17.04 -3.27
N ALA A 50 -2.83 15.76 -2.91
CA ALA A 50 -3.35 14.70 -3.78
C ALA A 50 -4.88 14.58 -3.70
N ARG A 51 -5.51 14.21 -4.82
CA ARG A 51 -6.95 13.89 -4.86
C ARG A 51 -7.19 12.50 -4.22
N PRO A 52 -8.37 12.21 -3.67
CA PRO A 52 -8.71 10.86 -3.23
C PRO A 52 -8.52 9.83 -4.35
N ALA A 53 -7.86 8.71 -4.06
CA ALA A 53 -7.74 7.61 -5.01
C ALA A 53 -9.04 6.80 -5.08
N THR A 54 -9.35 6.29 -6.27
CA THR A 54 -10.41 5.28 -6.47
C THR A 54 -9.90 3.88 -6.12
N GLU A 55 -10.82 2.95 -5.87
CA GLU A 55 -10.47 1.55 -5.57
C GLU A 55 -9.68 0.91 -6.72
N GLU A 56 -10.07 1.17 -7.96
CA GLU A 56 -9.38 0.66 -9.15
C GLU A 56 -7.94 1.16 -9.24
N GLN A 57 -7.70 2.46 -8.98
CA GLN A 57 -6.36 3.04 -8.98
C GLN A 57 -5.47 2.42 -7.90
N ALA A 58 -6.01 2.27 -6.68
CA ALA A 58 -5.29 1.67 -5.57
C ALA A 58 -4.99 0.18 -5.82
N ARG A 59 -5.96 -0.56 -6.34
CA ARG A 59 -5.83 -1.98 -6.69
C ARG A 59 -4.79 -2.19 -7.78
N PHE A 60 -4.86 -1.41 -8.86
CA PHE A 60 -3.88 -1.44 -9.94
C PHE A 60 -2.47 -1.13 -9.43
N ALA A 61 -2.31 -0.10 -8.59
CA ALA A 61 -1.01 0.26 -8.03
C ALA A 61 -0.42 -0.87 -7.16
N ARG A 62 -1.25 -1.54 -6.37
CA ARG A 62 -0.85 -2.69 -5.54
C ARG A 62 -0.43 -3.88 -6.41
N GLN A 63 -1.24 -4.25 -7.41
CA GLN A 63 -0.94 -5.34 -8.34
C GLN A 63 0.32 -5.06 -9.16
N ALA A 64 0.50 -3.83 -9.64
CA ALA A 64 1.70 -3.43 -10.35
C ALA A 64 2.96 -3.63 -9.49
N ALA A 65 2.91 -3.23 -8.21
CA ALA A 65 4.02 -3.43 -7.29
C ALA A 65 4.36 -4.92 -7.10
N VAL A 66 3.36 -5.80 -7.08
CA VAL A 66 3.54 -7.26 -7.08
C VAL A 66 4.19 -7.75 -8.38
N THR A 67 3.74 -7.27 -9.54
CA THR A 67 4.29 -7.63 -10.86
C THR A 67 5.81 -7.39 -10.94
N VAL A 68 6.32 -6.31 -10.34
CA VAL A 68 7.74 -5.93 -10.49
C VAL A 68 8.61 -6.29 -9.29
N SER A 69 8.06 -6.90 -8.23
CA SER A 69 8.81 -7.17 -7.00
C SER A 69 8.36 -8.41 -6.25
N HIS A 70 9.23 -9.42 -6.17
CA HIS A 70 9.01 -10.62 -5.36
C HIS A 70 8.78 -10.32 -3.87
N ARG A 71 9.43 -9.28 -3.33
CA ARG A 71 9.22 -8.87 -1.93
C ARG A 71 7.78 -8.36 -1.74
N CYS A 72 7.29 -7.56 -2.68
CA CYS A 72 5.90 -7.13 -2.69
C CYS A 72 4.96 -8.29 -2.97
N ALA A 73 5.32 -9.30 -3.78
CA ALA A 73 4.48 -10.47 -4.01
C ALA A 73 4.31 -11.38 -2.76
N GLY A 74 5.32 -11.40 -1.89
CA GLY A 74 5.32 -12.23 -0.67
C GLY A 74 5.00 -11.45 0.61
N LEU A 75 5.86 -11.61 1.61
CA LEU A 75 5.71 -11.10 2.98
C LEU A 75 5.94 -9.59 3.13
N GLY A 76 6.16 -8.85 2.05
CA GLY A 76 6.46 -7.41 2.09
C GLY A 76 5.23 -6.52 2.16
N CYS A 77 4.24 -6.79 3.01
CA CYS A 77 2.98 -6.00 3.08
C CYS A 77 3.22 -4.50 3.33
N LEU A 78 4.17 -4.15 4.20
CA LEU A 78 4.56 -2.77 4.46
C LEU A 78 5.14 -2.10 3.21
N GLN A 79 6.05 -2.76 2.52
CA GLN A 79 6.65 -2.23 1.30
C GLN A 79 5.62 -2.15 0.16
N ARG A 80 4.74 -3.16 0.03
CA ARG A 80 3.68 -3.21 -0.98
C ARG A 80 2.67 -2.07 -0.79
N SER A 81 2.16 -1.87 0.42
CA SER A 81 1.22 -0.79 0.73
C SER A 81 1.83 0.60 0.53
N VAL A 82 3.10 0.81 0.93
CA VAL A 82 3.81 2.07 0.68
C VAL A 82 4.04 2.27 -0.82
N ALA A 83 4.47 1.24 -1.56
CA ALA A 83 4.67 1.32 -3.01
C ALA A 83 3.37 1.68 -3.74
N ALA A 84 2.25 1.07 -3.36
CA ALA A 84 0.93 1.40 -3.91
C ALA A 84 0.56 2.87 -3.65
N ALA A 85 0.73 3.37 -2.42
CA ALA A 85 0.46 4.76 -2.08
C ALA A 85 1.34 5.75 -2.85
N ILE A 86 2.65 5.47 -2.98
CA ILE A 86 3.58 6.28 -3.78
C ILE A 86 3.19 6.28 -5.26
N GLN A 87 2.85 5.12 -5.81
CA GLN A 87 2.46 5.02 -7.21
C GLN A 87 1.16 5.78 -7.52
N CYS A 88 0.16 5.70 -6.63
CA CYS A 88 -1.02 6.56 -6.70
C CYS A 88 -0.62 8.04 -6.66
N ARG A 89 0.31 8.41 -5.76
CA ARG A 89 0.76 9.80 -5.61
C ARG A 89 1.40 10.36 -6.86
N LEU A 90 2.24 9.55 -7.52
CA LEU A 90 2.87 9.92 -8.78
C LEU A 90 1.84 10.08 -9.91
N ARG A 91 0.65 9.49 -9.76
CA ARG A 91 -0.52 9.68 -10.64
C ARG A 91 -1.50 10.76 -10.13
N GLY A 92 -1.12 11.54 -9.11
CA GLY A 92 -1.91 12.66 -8.59
C GLY A 92 -3.03 12.27 -7.61
N THR A 93 -3.09 11.02 -7.17
CA THR A 93 -4.11 10.53 -6.24
C THR A 93 -3.49 9.96 -4.97
N TRP A 94 -4.26 9.80 -3.90
CA TRP A 94 -3.78 9.22 -2.64
C TRP A 94 -4.84 8.28 -2.05
N PRO A 95 -4.52 6.99 -1.85
CA PRO A 95 -5.33 6.11 -1.03
C PRO A 95 -4.98 6.33 0.45
N ASP A 96 -5.92 6.03 1.34
CA ASP A 96 -5.64 6.04 2.77
C ASP A 96 -4.63 4.94 3.10
N TRP A 97 -3.43 5.30 3.54
CA TRP A 97 -2.43 4.30 3.93
C TRP A 97 -2.59 3.95 5.40
N CYS A 98 -2.64 2.66 5.73
CA CYS A 98 -2.92 2.16 7.08
C CYS A 98 -1.94 1.05 7.50
N THR A 99 -1.64 0.99 8.79
CA THR A 99 -1.00 -0.14 9.44
C THR A 99 -1.70 -0.48 10.73
N GLY A 100 -1.62 -1.75 11.12
CA GLY A 100 -2.33 -2.24 12.29
C GLY A 100 -1.96 -3.66 12.65
N PHE A 101 -2.67 -4.20 13.61
CA PHE A 101 -2.55 -5.59 14.02
C PHE A 101 -3.90 -6.18 14.38
N ARG A 102 -4.01 -7.50 14.32
CA ARG A 102 -5.08 -8.25 14.96
C ARG A 102 -4.52 -9.07 16.12
N GLU A 103 -5.35 -9.34 17.12
CA GLU A 103 -4.92 -10.06 18.33
C GLU A 103 -4.91 -11.58 18.15
N ARG A 104 -5.92 -12.15 17.45
CA ARG A 104 -6.05 -13.62 17.30
C ARG A 104 -6.38 -14.07 15.88
N PRO A 105 -5.58 -14.98 15.30
CA PRO A 105 -4.16 -15.20 15.64
C PRO A 105 -3.36 -13.91 15.38
N PHE A 106 -2.40 -13.58 16.25
CA PHE A 106 -1.66 -12.32 16.17
C PHE A 106 -1.04 -12.12 14.78
N GLY A 107 -1.23 -10.92 14.22
CA GLY A 107 -0.63 -10.56 12.95
C GLY A 107 -0.58 -9.06 12.78
N ALA A 108 0.59 -8.53 12.45
CA ALA A 108 0.77 -7.16 12.02
C ALA A 108 0.61 -7.06 10.50
N HIS A 109 -0.05 -6.00 10.03
CA HIS A 109 -0.30 -5.81 8.61
C HIS A 109 -0.28 -4.33 8.23
N ALA A 110 -0.07 -4.10 6.94
CA ALA A 110 -0.06 -2.79 6.33
C ALA A 110 -0.79 -2.86 4.99
N TRP A 111 -1.71 -1.93 4.77
CA TRP A 111 -2.63 -1.94 3.64
C TRP A 111 -2.96 -0.52 3.18
N VAL A 112 -3.69 -0.42 2.07
CA VAL A 112 -4.29 0.81 1.57
C VAL A 112 -5.81 0.68 1.62
N GLU A 113 -6.49 1.77 1.93
CA GLU A 113 -7.95 1.87 1.97
C GLU A 113 -8.43 2.92 0.97
N VAL A 114 -9.62 2.68 0.43
CA VAL A 114 -10.40 3.68 -0.31
C VAL A 114 -11.79 3.72 0.31
N ASN A 115 -12.23 4.92 0.71
CA ASN A 115 -13.53 5.11 1.37
C ASN A 115 -13.75 4.21 2.61
N GLY A 116 -12.68 3.92 3.36
CA GLY A 116 -12.72 3.04 4.54
C GLY A 116 -12.68 1.54 4.24
N SER A 117 -12.63 1.14 2.97
CA SER A 117 -12.55 -0.25 2.54
C SER A 117 -11.10 -0.65 2.18
N PRO A 118 -10.52 -1.68 2.81
CA PRO A 118 -9.21 -2.22 2.44
C PRO A 118 -9.19 -2.75 1.00
N VAL A 119 -8.18 -2.35 0.23
CA VAL A 119 -8.10 -2.69 -1.20
C VAL A 119 -7.23 -3.92 -1.43
N GLY A 120 -7.81 -4.95 -2.05
CA GLY A 120 -7.09 -6.19 -2.40
C GLY A 120 -6.69 -7.06 -1.21
N GLU A 121 -7.24 -6.76 -0.03
CA GLU A 121 -6.98 -7.52 1.19
C GLU A 121 -8.07 -8.58 1.44
N PRO A 122 -7.77 -9.66 2.19
CA PRO A 122 -8.75 -10.69 2.52
C PRO A 122 -9.95 -10.14 3.29
N SER A 123 -11.09 -10.84 3.26
CA SER A 123 -12.33 -10.43 3.93
C SER A 123 -12.24 -10.26 5.45
N ASP A 124 -11.22 -10.82 6.11
CA ASP A 124 -11.02 -10.76 7.57
C ASP A 124 -10.35 -9.47 8.07
N MET A 125 -10.26 -8.43 7.23
CA MET A 125 -9.65 -7.15 7.61
C MET A 125 -10.42 -6.40 8.72
N SER A 126 -11.69 -6.73 8.95
CA SER A 126 -12.50 -6.14 10.03
C SER A 126 -11.96 -6.42 11.44
N ARG A 127 -11.09 -7.43 11.59
CA ARG A 127 -10.44 -7.78 12.87
C ARG A 127 -9.13 -7.03 13.13
N PHE A 128 -8.66 -6.21 12.19
CA PHE A 128 -7.44 -5.44 12.36
C PHE A 128 -7.73 -4.11 13.05
N HIS A 129 -7.00 -3.84 14.12
CA HIS A 129 -6.96 -2.55 14.78
C HIS A 129 -5.92 -1.67 14.09
N THR A 130 -6.37 -0.59 13.47
CA THR A 130 -5.49 0.41 12.86
C THR A 130 -4.72 1.18 13.93
N VAL A 131 -3.39 1.09 13.89
CA VAL A 131 -2.48 1.78 14.82
C VAL A 131 -1.97 3.08 14.21
N MET A 132 -1.69 3.08 12.91
CA MET A 132 -1.22 4.27 12.19
C MET A 132 -1.94 4.40 10.86
N ALA A 133 -2.35 5.62 10.55
CA ALA A 133 -2.90 5.95 9.24
C ALA A 133 -2.38 7.29 8.72
N VAL A 134 -2.27 7.39 7.40
CA VAL A 134 -2.07 8.61 6.63
C VAL A 134 -3.23 8.72 5.64
N ARG A 135 -4.23 9.46 6.08
CA ARG A 135 -5.47 9.68 5.33
C ARG A 135 -5.24 10.73 4.26
N GLY A 136 -5.80 10.52 3.08
CA GLY A 136 -5.85 11.54 2.02
C GLY A 136 -6.69 12.74 2.46
N CYS A 137 -6.60 13.84 1.71
CA CYS A 137 -7.50 14.97 1.92
C CYS A 137 -8.92 14.47 1.65
N ARG A 138 -9.72 14.32 2.71
CA ARG A 138 -11.14 14.02 2.58
C ARG A 138 -11.81 15.27 2.00
N PRO A 139 -12.66 15.15 0.96
CA PRO A 139 -13.45 16.28 0.47
C PRO A 139 -14.34 16.85 1.58
#